data_AF-A0A8X6VKM4-F1
#
_entry.id   AF-A0A8X6VKM4-F1
#
_cell.length_a   1.000
_cell.length_b   1.000
_cell.length_c   1.000
_cell.angle_alpha   90.00
_cell.angle_beta   90.00
_cell.angle_gamma   90.00
#
_symmetry.space_group_name_H-M   'P 1'
#
loop_
_entity.id
_entity.type
_entity.pdbx_description
1 polymer ?
#
loop_
_entity_poly.entity_id
_entity_poly.type
_entity_poly.pdbx_seq_one_letter_code
_entity_poly.pdbx_strand_id
1 'polypeptide(L)'
;MASAFSDLNPIENVWDALGRQVAGRKYLLTNKNTLIRALTEEWDKLPQQLLDNVVQSPPGIIAIMLSTLLGGYVIWKYKPNVKSQIATMIILESISAAGYLLLMIPHCDKVEMSHFGLENYGLALEGQCNFNCNCTTKVFTPLCGSDGKTSYFSPCFAGCTENLNKSFSDCSCILDPDGQRTNSYAKEGFCVSLGCWSQALGYIISLPILQFIASILRVQYTVILVRSINPEDKSIALGLFEALICIFGFIPYLSAFGALVDSSCLIWEKVAERQEIAGFMILTSSTLYFM
;
A
#
# COMPACT_ATOMS: atom_id res chain seq x y z
N MET A 1 -14.17 10.12 6.77
CA MET A 1 -14.23 8.72 7.22
C MET A 1 -14.56 7.77 6.07
N ALA A 2 -15.56 8.03 5.22
CA ALA A 2 -15.80 7.24 4.00
C ALA A 2 -14.78 7.49 2.86
N SER A 3 -14.14 8.66 2.84
CA SER A 3 -13.21 9.07 1.77
C SER A 3 -11.80 8.48 1.86
N ALA A 4 -11.44 7.86 2.99
CA ALA A 4 -10.13 7.21 3.15
C ALA A 4 -10.13 5.77 2.59
N PHE A 5 -11.32 5.20 2.36
CA PHE A 5 -11.49 3.85 1.79
C PHE A 5 -11.51 3.83 0.27
N SER A 6 -12.03 4.89 -0.36
CA SER A 6 -12.03 5.05 -1.82
C SER A 6 -10.61 5.10 -2.38
N ASP A 7 -9.65 5.68 -1.64
CA ASP A 7 -8.26 5.84 -2.11
C ASP A 7 -7.46 4.51 -2.11
N LEU A 8 -7.96 3.49 -1.41
CA LEU A 8 -7.33 2.17 -1.24
C LEU A 8 -7.78 1.13 -2.27
N ASN A 9 -8.82 1.43 -3.03
CA ASN A 9 -9.34 0.56 -4.07
C ASN A 9 -8.90 1.09 -5.45
N PRO A 10 -7.97 0.43 -6.16
CA PRO A 10 -7.44 0.93 -7.42
C PRO A 10 -8.52 1.24 -8.46
N ILE A 11 -9.65 0.53 -8.41
CA ILE A 11 -10.77 0.75 -9.33
C ILE A 11 -11.56 2.03 -9.00
N GLU A 12 -11.66 2.42 -7.72
CA GLU A 12 -12.33 3.66 -7.31
C GLU A 12 -11.51 4.87 -7.76
N ASN A 13 -10.18 4.79 -7.70
CA ASN A 13 -9.29 5.83 -8.24
C ASN A 13 -9.45 6.00 -9.76
N VAL A 14 -9.69 4.90 -10.49
CA VAL A 14 -10.03 4.96 -11.93
C VAL A 14 -11.38 5.63 -12.15
N TRP A 15 -12.40 5.28 -11.37
CA TRP A 15 -13.73 5.89 -11.47
C TRP A 15 -13.73 7.37 -11.11
N ASP A 16 -12.97 7.78 -10.09
CA ASP A 16 -12.82 9.18 -9.68
C ASP A 16 -12.09 10.00 -10.75
N ALA A 17 -11.00 9.47 -11.31
CA ALA A 17 -10.27 10.12 -12.40
C ALA A 17 -11.15 10.30 -13.65
N LEU A 18 -11.87 9.23 -14.03
CA LEU A 18 -12.81 9.26 -15.15
C LEU A 18 -13.98 10.23 -14.88
N GLY A 19 -14.52 10.21 -13.68
CA GLY A 19 -15.60 11.11 -13.25
C GLY A 19 -15.21 12.58 -13.33
N ARG A 20 -14.00 12.94 -12.87
CA ARG A 20 -13.45 14.30 -12.99
C ARG A 20 -13.28 14.73 -14.45
N GLN A 21 -12.78 13.85 -15.32
CA GLN A 21 -12.60 14.14 -16.74
C GLN A 21 -13.94 14.34 -17.47
N VAL A 22 -14.93 13.50 -17.17
CA VAL A 22 -16.28 13.63 -17.75
C VAL A 22 -17.00 14.87 -17.23
N ALA A 23 -16.86 15.21 -15.94
CA ALA A 23 -17.43 16.41 -15.34
C ALA A 23 -16.79 17.72 -15.87
N GLY A 24 -15.51 17.67 -16.28
CA GLY A 24 -14.79 18.81 -16.88
C GLY A 24 -15.17 19.12 -18.33
N ARG A 25 -16.04 18.32 -18.96
CA ARG A 25 -16.47 18.57 -20.34
C ARG A 25 -17.38 19.79 -20.45
N LYS A 26 -17.13 20.62 -21.47
CA LYS A 26 -17.93 21.83 -21.76
C LYS A 26 -19.34 21.56 -22.27
N TYR A 27 -19.62 20.35 -22.78
CA TYR A 27 -20.92 19.99 -23.36
C TYR A 27 -21.79 19.24 -22.34
N LEU A 28 -23.03 19.70 -22.17
CA LEU A 28 -24.02 19.10 -21.26
C LEU A 28 -24.43 17.70 -21.75
N LEU A 29 -24.18 16.72 -20.88
CA LEU A 29 -24.54 15.31 -21.06
C LEU A 29 -26.06 15.17 -20.96
N THR A 30 -26.75 15.28 -22.10
CA THR A 30 -28.21 15.39 -22.18
C THR A 30 -28.92 14.06 -22.45
N ASN A 31 -28.20 13.03 -22.91
CA ASN A 31 -28.77 11.72 -23.20
C ASN A 31 -27.76 10.57 -22.98
N LYS A 32 -28.27 9.35 -22.77
CA LYS A 32 -27.44 8.16 -22.50
C LYS A 32 -26.35 7.92 -23.55
N ASN A 33 -26.66 8.17 -24.82
CA ASN A 33 -25.74 7.91 -25.92
C ASN A 33 -24.57 8.91 -25.95
N THR A 34 -24.79 10.18 -25.58
CA THR A 34 -23.69 11.15 -25.44
C THR A 34 -22.83 10.85 -24.21
N LEU A 35 -23.43 10.38 -23.12
CA LEU A 35 -22.71 9.93 -21.94
C LEU A 35 -21.80 8.73 -22.23
N ILE A 36 -22.32 7.70 -22.91
CA ILE A 36 -21.52 6.52 -23.27
C ILE A 36 -20.32 6.93 -24.13
N ARG A 37 -20.53 7.76 -25.16
CA ARG A 37 -19.43 8.26 -26.01
C ARG A 37 -18.40 9.04 -25.22
N ALA A 38 -18.84 9.91 -24.31
CA ALA A 38 -17.95 10.69 -23.47
C ALA A 38 -17.11 9.81 -22.53
N LEU A 39 -17.73 8.78 -21.93
CA LEU A 39 -17.03 7.81 -21.10
C LEU A 39 -15.98 7.04 -21.90
N THR A 40 -16.31 6.56 -23.11
CA THR A 40 -15.36 5.83 -23.95
C THR A 40 -14.17 6.70 -24.37
N GLU A 41 -14.43 7.94 -24.78
CA GLU A 41 -13.35 8.85 -25.21
C GLU A 41 -12.40 9.28 -24.08
N GLU A 42 -12.89 9.43 -22.85
CA GLU A 42 -12.03 9.74 -21.70
C GLU A 42 -11.35 8.50 -21.13
N TRP A 43 -11.98 7.33 -21.24
CA TRP A 43 -11.39 6.05 -20.86
C TRP A 43 -10.06 5.79 -21.59
N ASP A 44 -10.03 6.06 -22.90
CA ASP A 44 -8.83 5.87 -23.73
C ASP A 44 -7.68 6.84 -23.39
N LYS A 45 -7.96 7.90 -22.62
CA LYS A 45 -6.97 8.92 -22.21
C LYS A 45 -6.44 8.71 -20.80
N LEU A 46 -6.94 7.69 -20.08
CA LEU A 46 -6.48 7.43 -18.72
C LEU A 46 -4.98 7.05 -18.69
N PRO A 47 -4.22 7.49 -17.68
CA PRO A 47 -2.81 7.15 -17.57
C PRO A 47 -2.62 5.64 -17.46
N GLN A 48 -1.69 5.06 -18.24
CA GLN A 48 -1.39 3.63 -18.17
C GLN A 48 -0.99 3.17 -16.75
N GLN A 49 -0.32 4.02 -15.97
CA GLN A 49 0.01 3.72 -14.57
C GLN A 49 -1.23 3.47 -13.69
N LEU A 50 -2.35 4.14 -13.95
CA LEU A 50 -3.60 3.96 -13.20
C LEU A 50 -4.22 2.60 -13.53
N LEU A 51 -4.18 2.22 -14.80
CA LEU A 51 -4.66 0.93 -15.30
C LEU A 51 -3.76 -0.23 -14.83
N ASP A 52 -2.44 -0.05 -14.83
CA ASP A 52 -1.48 -1.03 -14.35
C ASP A 52 -1.67 -1.33 -12.87
N ASN A 53 -2.02 -0.34 -12.05
CA ASN A 53 -2.33 -0.54 -10.62
C ASN A 53 -3.60 -1.40 -10.41
N VAL A 54 -4.60 -1.29 -11.29
CA VAL A 54 -5.79 -2.17 -11.27
C VAL A 54 -5.42 -3.59 -11.72
N VAL A 55 -4.60 -3.72 -12.76
CA VAL A 55 -4.18 -5.01 -13.34
C VAL A 55 -3.12 -5.72 -12.49
N GLN A 56 -2.45 -5.04 -11.57
CA GLN A 56 -1.52 -5.63 -10.59
C GLN A 56 -2.21 -6.14 -9.31
N SER A 57 -3.49 -5.83 -9.10
CA SER A 57 -4.33 -6.35 -7.99
C SER A 57 -4.78 -7.84 -8.08
N PRO A 58 -4.93 -8.48 -9.26
CA PRO A 58 -5.36 -9.88 -9.43
C PRO A 58 -4.49 -11.02 -8.85
N PRO A 59 -3.15 -10.92 -8.66
CA PRO A 59 -2.33 -12.03 -8.18
C PRO A 59 -2.82 -12.60 -6.83
N GLY A 60 -3.31 -11.72 -5.95
CA GLY A 60 -3.90 -12.14 -4.67
C GLY A 60 -5.18 -12.96 -4.84
N ILE A 61 -6.06 -12.59 -5.77
CA ILE A 61 -7.37 -13.24 -5.98
C ILE A 61 -7.17 -14.68 -6.45
N ILE A 62 -6.28 -14.87 -7.42
CA ILE A 62 -5.96 -16.20 -7.96
C ILE A 62 -5.35 -17.09 -6.87
N ALA A 63 -4.44 -16.53 -6.05
CA ALA A 63 -3.85 -17.27 -4.93
C ALA A 63 -4.90 -17.71 -3.90
N ILE A 64 -5.87 -16.84 -3.57
CA ILE A 64 -6.99 -17.20 -2.70
C ILE A 64 -7.85 -18.29 -3.31
N MET A 65 -8.23 -18.18 -4.58
CA MET A 65 -9.04 -19.20 -5.24
C MET A 65 -8.35 -20.56 -5.20
N LEU A 66 -7.04 -20.61 -5.49
CA LEU A 66 -6.26 -21.85 -5.42
C LEU A 66 -6.18 -22.39 -3.99
N SER A 67 -5.94 -21.53 -3.00
CA SER A 67 -5.83 -21.93 -1.59
C SER A 67 -7.14 -22.47 -1.02
N THR A 68 -8.28 -21.83 -1.36
CA THR A 68 -9.61 -22.25 -0.88
C THR A 68 -10.03 -23.56 -1.52
N LEU A 69 -9.78 -23.74 -2.82
CA LEU A 69 -9.98 -25.00 -3.53
C LEU A 69 -9.12 -26.12 -2.93
N LEU A 70 -7.84 -25.84 -2.64
CA LEU A 70 -6.95 -26.82 -2.00
C LEU A 70 -7.43 -27.19 -0.59
N GLY A 71 -7.82 -26.21 0.22
CA GLY A 71 -8.39 -26.44 1.55
C GLY A 71 -9.64 -27.30 1.50
N GLY A 72 -10.56 -26.99 0.57
CA GLY A 72 -11.76 -27.78 0.32
C GLY A 72 -11.44 -29.21 -0.14
N TYR A 73 -10.48 -29.37 -1.05
CA TYR A 73 -10.02 -30.67 -1.53
C TYR A 73 -9.43 -31.54 -0.42
N VAL A 74 -8.58 -30.98 0.45
CA VAL A 74 -7.98 -31.69 1.59
C VAL A 74 -9.06 -32.20 2.55
N ILE A 75 -10.04 -31.35 2.90
CA ILE A 75 -11.15 -31.74 3.77
C ILE A 75 -12.00 -32.84 3.11
N TRP A 76 -12.28 -32.70 1.81
CA TRP A 76 -13.05 -33.68 1.05
C TRP A 76 -12.34 -35.04 0.96
N LYS A 77 -11.02 -35.03 0.72
CA LYS A 77 -10.21 -36.24 0.53
C LYS A 77 -10.00 -37.01 1.82
N TYR A 78 -9.61 -36.33 2.90
CA TYR A 78 -9.20 -36.96 4.15
C TYR A 78 -10.35 -37.12 5.14
N LYS A 79 -11.48 -36.41 4.95
CA LYS A 79 -12.65 -36.41 5.84
C LYS A 79 -12.28 -36.40 7.33
N PRO A 80 -11.47 -35.43 7.78
CA PRO A 80 -10.96 -35.41 9.15
C PRO A 80 -12.11 -35.26 10.15
N ASN A 81 -11.95 -35.82 11.35
CA ASN A 81 -12.87 -35.61 12.45
C ASN A 81 -12.84 -34.14 12.92
N VAL A 82 -13.93 -33.64 13.50
CA VAL A 82 -14.02 -32.25 14.00
C VAL A 82 -12.91 -31.94 15.00
N LYS A 83 -12.58 -32.88 15.90
CA LYS A 83 -11.46 -32.74 16.85
C LYS A 83 -10.11 -32.55 16.17
N SER A 84 -9.85 -33.31 15.10
CA SER A 84 -8.61 -33.20 14.32
C SER A 84 -8.56 -31.89 13.54
N GLN A 85 -9.69 -31.43 13.00
CA GLN A 85 -9.76 -30.14 12.31
C GLN A 85 -9.45 -28.98 13.27
N ILE A 86 -10.05 -28.97 14.46
CA ILE A 86 -9.80 -27.95 15.48
C ILE A 86 -8.32 -27.96 15.91
N ALA A 87 -7.74 -29.14 16.16
CA ALA A 87 -6.33 -29.25 16.53
C ALA A 87 -5.39 -28.69 15.46
N THR A 88 -5.60 -29.08 14.19
CA THR A 88 -4.79 -28.58 13.07
C THR A 88 -5.00 -27.08 12.85
N MET A 89 -6.21 -26.57 13.03
CA MET A 89 -6.51 -25.14 12.95
C MET A 89 -5.72 -24.34 13.98
N ILE A 90 -5.73 -24.75 15.25
CA ILE A 90 -4.99 -24.05 16.32
C ILE A 90 -3.49 -24.04 16.03
N ILE A 91 -2.94 -25.17 15.56
CA ILE A 91 -1.50 -25.29 15.25
C ILE A 91 -1.13 -24.35 14.10
N LEU A 92 -1.86 -24.41 12.99
CA LEU A 92 -1.57 -23.60 11.81
C LEU A 92 -1.77 -22.10 12.06
N GLU A 93 -2.80 -21.73 12.81
CA GLU A 93 -3.03 -20.33 13.20
C GLU A 93 -1.90 -19.81 14.10
N SER A 94 -1.43 -20.62 15.05
CA SER A 94 -0.30 -20.27 15.90
C SER A 94 0.99 -20.08 15.10
N ILE A 95 1.23 -20.94 14.09
CA ILE A 95 2.37 -20.84 13.17
C ILE A 95 2.27 -19.55 12.34
N SER A 96 1.08 -19.25 11.80
CA SER A 96 0.84 -18.03 11.04
C SER A 96 1.04 -16.78 11.88
N ALA A 97 0.47 -16.72 13.08
CA ALA A 97 0.62 -15.61 14.01
C ALA A 97 2.08 -15.38 14.40
N ALA A 98 2.82 -16.44 14.73
CA ALA A 98 4.25 -16.37 14.97
C ALA A 98 5.01 -15.87 13.73
N GLY A 99 4.65 -16.35 12.54
CA GLY A 99 5.20 -15.89 11.27
C GLY A 99 5.04 -14.38 11.06
N TYR A 100 3.83 -13.85 11.23
CA TYR A 100 3.58 -12.41 11.13
C TYR A 100 4.38 -11.60 12.16
N LEU A 101 4.49 -12.08 13.40
CA LEU A 101 5.32 -11.43 14.43
C LEU A 101 6.82 -11.43 14.05
N LEU A 102 7.32 -12.53 13.49
CA LEU A 102 8.70 -12.64 13.04
C LEU A 102 9.00 -11.70 11.86
N LEU A 103 8.03 -11.41 10.99
CA LEU A 103 8.18 -10.45 9.90
C LEU A 103 8.32 -9.00 10.34
N MET A 104 7.96 -8.68 11.59
CA MET A 104 8.14 -7.33 12.14
C MET A 104 9.57 -7.08 12.66
N ILE A 105 10.38 -8.12 12.82
CA ILE A 105 11.74 -8.05 13.39
C ILE A 105 12.80 -7.52 12.41
N PRO A 106 12.85 -7.93 11.12
CA PRO A 106 13.87 -7.42 10.21
C PRO A 106 13.64 -5.93 9.95
N HIS A 107 14.49 -5.10 10.52
CA HIS A 107 14.54 -3.67 10.24
C HIS A 107 15.61 -3.40 9.20
N CYS A 108 15.22 -2.69 8.14
CA CYS A 108 16.16 -2.02 7.26
C CYS A 108 16.58 -0.72 7.92
N ASP A 109 17.85 -0.33 7.81
CA ASP A 109 18.25 1.02 8.19
C ASP A 109 17.38 2.02 7.43
N LYS A 110 16.81 2.97 8.17
CA LYS A 110 15.95 4.00 7.58
C LYS A 110 16.80 4.77 6.55
N VAL A 111 16.24 5.00 5.36
CA VAL A 111 16.87 5.86 4.38
C VAL A 111 17.02 7.24 5.03
N GLU A 112 18.26 7.71 5.17
CA GLU A 112 18.53 9.01 5.78
C GLU A 112 17.98 10.09 4.84
N MET A 113 17.02 10.88 5.34
CA MET A 113 16.63 12.12 4.69
C MET A 113 17.54 13.23 5.22
N SER A 114 18.33 13.87 4.36
CA SER A 114 19.26 14.92 4.80
C SER A 114 18.52 16.15 5.31
N HIS A 115 19.19 16.84 6.24
CA HIS A 115 18.69 18.03 6.92
C HIS A 115 17.44 17.83 7.79
N PHE A 116 17.08 16.59 8.11
CA PHE A 116 16.00 16.28 9.06
C PHE A 116 16.34 16.81 10.47
N GLY A 117 15.84 18.01 10.79
CA GLY A 117 15.88 18.60 12.13
C GLY A 117 14.48 18.64 12.72
N LEU A 118 14.28 18.03 13.89
CA LEU A 118 13.06 18.22 14.68
C LEU A 118 13.25 19.48 15.53
N GLU A 119 12.93 20.66 14.99
CA GLU A 119 12.80 21.87 15.81
C GLU A 119 11.43 21.90 16.49
N ASN A 120 11.33 22.62 17.60
CA ASN A 120 10.25 22.55 18.60
C ASN A 120 8.81 22.77 18.08
N TYR A 121 8.60 23.10 16.80
CA TYR A 121 7.27 23.30 16.21
C TYR A 121 7.12 22.78 14.77
N GLY A 122 8.07 21.99 14.24
CA GLY A 122 7.96 21.47 12.88
C GLY A 122 9.21 20.84 12.29
N LEU A 123 8.99 20.19 11.15
CA LEU A 123 10.01 19.53 10.33
C LEU A 123 10.87 20.57 9.60
N ALA A 124 12.16 20.65 9.92
CA ALA A 124 13.12 21.44 9.15
C ALA A 124 13.65 20.60 7.99
N LEU A 125 13.37 20.99 6.74
CA LEU A 125 14.06 20.50 5.54
C LEU A 125 14.97 21.57 4.92
N GLU A 126 14.95 22.77 5.47
CA GLU A 126 15.75 23.90 5.01
C GLU A 126 17.08 23.92 5.75
N GLY A 127 18.15 24.03 4.97
CA GLY A 127 19.52 24.17 5.42
C GLY A 127 20.25 25.26 4.63
N GLN A 128 21.53 25.43 4.91
CA GLN A 128 22.36 26.46 4.26
C GLN A 128 22.55 26.25 2.75
N CYS A 129 22.20 25.09 2.22
CA CYS A 129 22.36 24.75 0.80
C CYS A 129 21.11 25.05 -0.06
N ASN A 130 19.92 25.13 0.56
CA ASN A 130 18.63 25.31 -0.12
C ASN A 130 17.82 26.53 0.40
N PHE A 131 18.37 27.32 1.34
CA PHE A 131 17.69 28.50 1.91
C PHE A 131 17.26 29.56 0.87
N ASN A 132 17.95 29.65 -0.27
CA ASN A 132 17.63 30.60 -1.34
C ASN A 132 16.64 30.06 -2.39
N CYS A 133 16.20 28.81 -2.26
CA CYS A 133 15.40 28.15 -3.28
C CYS A 133 13.88 28.33 -3.09
N ASN A 134 13.43 28.90 -1.96
CA ASN A 134 12.01 29.11 -1.62
C ASN A 134 11.16 27.84 -1.86
N CYS A 135 11.62 26.72 -1.31
CA CYS A 135 11.05 25.41 -1.57
C CYS A 135 9.68 25.21 -0.94
N THR A 136 8.84 24.40 -1.58
CA THR A 136 7.49 24.08 -1.10
C THR A 136 7.35 22.59 -0.78
N THR A 137 6.65 22.27 0.31
CA THR A 137 6.30 20.88 0.67
C THR A 137 5.00 20.41 0.02
N LYS A 138 4.50 21.15 -0.98
CA LYS A 138 3.26 20.82 -1.70
C LYS A 138 3.42 19.74 -2.77
N VAL A 139 4.65 19.40 -3.17
CA VAL A 139 4.91 18.39 -4.20
C VAL A 139 6.03 17.50 -3.71
N PHE A 140 5.73 16.23 -3.48
CA PHE A 140 6.71 15.23 -3.12
C PHE A 140 7.32 14.59 -4.37
N THR A 141 8.64 14.68 -4.54
CA THR A 141 9.35 14.07 -5.68
C THR A 141 10.70 13.56 -5.16
N PRO A 142 10.72 12.35 -4.58
CA PRO A 142 11.90 11.84 -3.90
C PRO A 142 13.06 11.72 -4.88
N LEU A 143 14.26 12.11 -4.44
CA LEU A 143 15.50 11.95 -5.18
C LEU A 143 16.51 11.16 -4.38
N CYS A 144 17.28 10.30 -5.04
CA CYS A 144 18.46 9.67 -4.47
C CYS A 144 19.71 10.43 -4.93
N GLY A 145 20.52 10.89 -3.97
CA GLY A 145 21.77 11.56 -4.26
C GLY A 145 22.85 10.64 -4.83
N SER A 146 23.90 11.23 -5.40
CA SER A 146 25.06 10.51 -5.94
C SER A 146 25.83 9.71 -4.88
N ASP A 147 25.63 10.03 -3.60
CA ASP A 147 26.14 9.29 -2.43
C ASP A 147 25.44 7.93 -2.23
N GLY A 148 24.28 7.72 -2.87
CA GLY A 148 23.53 6.46 -2.84
C GLY A 148 22.91 6.11 -1.48
N LYS A 149 22.97 7.02 -0.51
CA LYS A 149 22.50 6.81 0.87
C LYS A 149 21.42 7.82 1.26
N THR A 150 21.59 9.07 0.84
CA THR A 150 20.73 10.17 1.23
C THR A 150 19.60 10.39 0.24
N SER A 151 18.36 10.39 0.73
CA SER A 151 17.19 10.80 -0.06
C SER A 151 16.72 12.21 0.27
N TYR A 152 16.20 12.92 -0.73
CA TYR A 152 15.74 14.31 -0.60
C TYR A 152 14.25 14.39 -0.95
N PHE A 153 13.52 15.29 -0.29
CA PHE A 153 12.07 15.44 -0.48
C PHE A 153 11.67 15.89 -1.89
N SER A 154 12.47 16.78 -2.49
CA SER A 154 12.26 17.26 -3.86
C SER A 154 13.58 17.77 -4.47
N PRO A 155 13.65 17.99 -5.80
CA PRO A 155 14.78 18.65 -6.45
C PRO A 155 15.16 19.99 -5.84
N CYS A 156 14.16 20.75 -5.37
CA CYS A 156 14.39 22.03 -4.72
C CYS A 156 15.10 21.86 -3.37
N PHE A 157 14.66 20.90 -2.55
CA PHE A 157 15.31 20.64 -1.25
C PHE A 157 16.70 20.02 -1.41
N ALA A 158 17.00 19.38 -2.55
CA ALA A 158 18.35 18.95 -2.92
C ALA A 158 19.22 20.10 -3.50
N GLY A 159 18.63 21.26 -3.79
CA GLY A 159 19.31 22.42 -4.36
C GLY A 159 19.78 22.21 -5.79
N CYS A 160 19.09 21.37 -6.58
CA CYS A 160 19.43 21.08 -7.98
C CYS A 160 18.89 22.17 -8.92
N THR A 161 19.69 22.59 -9.89
CA THR A 161 19.34 23.63 -10.87
C THR A 161 18.98 23.05 -12.24
N GLU A 162 19.53 21.88 -12.57
CA GLU A 162 19.38 21.25 -13.87
C GLU A 162 18.49 20.00 -13.80
N ASN A 163 17.68 19.79 -14.84
CA ASN A 163 16.84 18.60 -15.02
C ASN A 163 17.04 18.02 -16.42
N LEU A 164 17.69 16.86 -16.46
CA LEU A 164 17.92 16.05 -17.64
C LEU A 164 17.12 14.76 -17.52
N ASN A 165 15.84 14.83 -17.90
CA ASN A 165 14.96 13.66 -18.08
C ASN A 165 14.98 12.69 -16.87
N LYS A 166 14.58 13.20 -15.68
CA LYS A 166 14.57 12.49 -14.38
C LYS A 166 15.94 12.30 -13.70
N SER A 167 16.99 12.83 -14.31
CA SER A 167 18.30 13.02 -13.68
C SER A 167 18.48 14.50 -13.37
N PHE A 168 18.78 14.83 -12.12
CA PHE A 168 19.01 16.19 -11.66
C PHE A 168 20.51 16.40 -11.45
N SER A 169 21.04 17.54 -11.85
CA SER A 169 22.47 17.90 -11.72
C SER A 169 22.64 19.26 -11.05
N ASP A 170 23.87 19.56 -10.64
CA ASP A 170 24.26 20.80 -9.96
C ASP A 170 23.44 21.00 -8.67
N CYS A 171 23.46 19.96 -7.83
CA CYS A 171 22.71 19.90 -6.58
C CYS A 171 23.56 20.41 -5.42
N SER A 172 23.19 21.56 -4.86
CA SER A 172 23.95 22.25 -3.81
C SER A 172 23.97 21.54 -2.46
N CYS A 173 22.97 20.70 -2.18
CA CYS A 173 22.85 19.97 -0.90
C CYS A 173 23.48 18.57 -0.92
N ILE A 174 23.97 18.11 -2.09
CA ILE A 174 24.54 16.78 -2.26
C ILE A 174 26.07 16.89 -2.24
N LEU A 175 26.70 16.07 -1.39
CA LEU A 175 28.15 15.94 -1.31
C LEU A 175 28.58 14.63 -1.99
N ASP A 176 29.66 14.68 -2.76
CA ASP A 176 30.30 13.49 -3.34
C ASP A 176 30.94 12.64 -2.21
N PRO A 177 31.27 11.34 -2.41
CA PRO A 177 31.86 10.48 -1.38
C PRO A 177 33.15 11.02 -0.74
N ASP A 178 33.88 11.88 -1.46
CA ASP A 178 35.09 12.57 -1.00
C ASP A 178 34.80 13.88 -0.23
N GLY A 179 33.53 14.18 0.04
CA GLY A 179 33.07 15.38 0.75
C GLY A 179 33.15 16.66 -0.08
N GLN A 180 33.38 16.56 -1.40
CA GLN A 180 33.47 17.70 -2.32
C GLN A 180 32.17 17.88 -3.11
N ARG A 181 31.94 19.10 -3.62
CA ARG A 181 30.74 19.47 -4.40
C ARG A 181 30.95 19.32 -5.92
N THR A 182 31.82 18.42 -6.34
CA THR A 182 32.16 18.26 -7.76
C THR A 182 31.26 17.21 -8.39
N ASN A 183 30.47 17.60 -9.40
CA ASN A 183 29.58 16.70 -10.17
C ASN A 183 28.46 16.05 -9.34
N SER A 184 27.83 16.79 -8.42
CA SER A 184 26.67 16.28 -7.71
C SER A 184 25.48 16.08 -8.66
N TYR A 185 24.94 14.87 -8.65
CA TYR A 185 23.74 14.51 -9.39
C TYR A 185 22.81 13.68 -8.52
N ALA A 186 21.54 13.66 -8.89
CA ALA A 186 20.52 12.86 -8.24
C ALA A 186 19.61 12.22 -9.27
N LYS A 187 19.04 11.07 -8.93
CA LYS A 187 18.03 10.40 -9.77
C LYS A 187 16.70 10.40 -9.04
N GLU A 188 15.61 10.57 -9.79
CA GLU A 188 14.25 10.41 -9.27
C GLU A 188 14.07 9.01 -8.66
N GLY A 189 13.55 8.96 -7.43
CA GLY A 189 13.35 7.75 -6.64
C GLY A 189 14.03 7.82 -5.26
N PHE A 190 13.77 6.81 -4.44
CA PHE A 190 14.44 6.64 -3.15
C PHE A 190 15.79 5.96 -3.34
N CYS A 191 16.74 6.25 -2.45
CA CYS A 191 17.96 5.46 -2.38
C CYS A 191 17.66 4.04 -1.92
N VAL A 192 18.12 3.06 -2.71
CA VAL A 192 17.98 1.64 -2.38
C VAL A 192 19.23 1.24 -1.59
N SER A 193 19.04 0.88 -0.32
CA SER A 193 20.12 0.25 0.45
C SER A 193 20.39 -1.15 -0.12
N LEU A 194 21.54 -1.32 -0.80
CA LEU A 194 21.93 -2.60 -1.40
C LEU A 194 22.02 -3.76 -0.40
N GLY A 195 22.15 -3.48 0.90
CA GLY A 195 22.21 -4.49 1.96
C GLY A 195 20.86 -5.05 2.42
N CYS A 196 19.74 -4.54 1.90
CA CYS A 196 18.39 -4.81 2.42
C CYS A 196 17.56 -5.78 1.56
N TRP A 197 18.13 -6.24 0.44
CA TRP A 197 17.44 -7.09 -0.51
C TRP A 197 17.07 -8.46 0.06
N SER A 198 17.86 -9.03 0.96
CA SER A 198 17.55 -10.34 1.55
C SER A 198 16.33 -10.28 2.47
N GLN A 199 16.19 -9.21 3.26
CA GLN A 199 15.04 -8.97 4.13
C GLN A 199 13.79 -8.65 3.30
N ALA A 200 13.94 -7.80 2.26
CA ALA A 200 12.86 -7.49 1.33
C ALA A 200 12.36 -8.75 0.60
N LEU A 201 13.26 -9.61 0.11
CA LEU A 201 12.92 -10.88 -0.50
C LEU A 201 12.23 -11.84 0.50
N GLY A 202 12.73 -11.90 1.74
CA GLY A 202 12.09 -12.64 2.81
C GLY A 202 10.64 -12.21 3.01
N TYR A 203 10.39 -10.90 3.04
CA TYR A 203 9.04 -10.33 3.15
C TYR A 203 8.16 -10.66 1.93
N ILE A 204 8.67 -10.44 0.71
CA ILE A 204 7.98 -10.71 -0.56
C ILE A 204 7.56 -12.18 -0.68
N ILE A 205 8.38 -13.11 -0.19
CA ILE A 205 8.09 -14.55 -0.26
C ILE A 205 7.19 -15.01 0.89
N SER A 206 7.47 -14.55 2.12
CA SER A 206 6.76 -15.03 3.32
C SER A 206 5.33 -14.51 3.41
N LEU A 207 5.09 -13.25 3.05
CA LEU A 207 3.77 -12.63 3.13
C LEU A 207 2.71 -13.41 2.33
N PRO A 208 2.89 -13.74 1.04
CA PRO A 208 1.90 -14.52 0.30
C PRO A 208 1.74 -15.94 0.83
N ILE A 209 2.79 -16.55 1.38
CA ILE A 209 2.70 -17.88 2.00
C ILE A 209 1.82 -17.83 3.26
N LEU A 210 2.01 -16.84 4.13
CA LEU A 210 1.18 -16.66 5.32
C LEU A 210 -0.29 -16.37 4.95
N GLN A 211 -0.52 -15.55 3.92
CA GLN A 211 -1.86 -15.30 3.39
C GLN A 211 -2.52 -16.56 2.81
N PHE A 212 -1.74 -17.42 2.15
CA PHE A 212 -2.19 -18.70 1.63
C PHE A 212 -2.64 -19.65 2.76
N ILE A 213 -1.87 -19.72 3.85
CA ILE A 213 -2.22 -20.52 5.05
C ILE A 213 -3.50 -19.96 5.69
N ALA A 214 -3.60 -18.65 5.88
CA ALA A 214 -4.78 -18.00 6.46
C ALA A 214 -6.05 -18.30 5.64
N SER A 215 -5.96 -18.29 4.32
CA SER A 215 -7.08 -18.59 3.42
C SER A 215 -7.57 -20.03 3.53
N ILE A 216 -6.66 -21.01 3.69
CA ILE A 216 -7.02 -22.40 3.98
C ILE A 216 -7.74 -22.52 5.32
N LEU A 217 -7.27 -21.79 6.35
CA LEU A 217 -7.86 -21.83 7.68
C LEU A 217 -9.30 -21.30 7.70
N ARG A 218 -9.64 -20.33 6.86
CA ARG A 218 -11.04 -19.89 6.71
C ARG A 218 -11.94 -21.00 6.19
N VAL A 219 -11.50 -21.78 5.22
CA VAL A 219 -12.26 -22.93 4.74
C VAL A 219 -12.49 -23.93 5.87
N GLN A 220 -11.47 -24.19 6.70
CA GLN A 220 -11.60 -25.07 7.87
C GLN A 220 -12.62 -24.52 8.88
N TYR A 221 -12.55 -23.22 9.20
CA TYR A 221 -13.48 -22.54 10.10
C TYR A 221 -14.94 -22.66 9.61
N THR A 222 -15.20 -22.27 8.36
CA THR A 222 -16.54 -22.31 7.77
C THR A 222 -17.12 -23.73 7.76
N VAL A 223 -16.28 -24.73 7.47
CA VAL A 223 -16.70 -26.12 7.48
C VAL A 223 -17.02 -26.63 8.90
N ILE A 224 -16.23 -26.27 9.91
CA ILE A 224 -16.51 -26.63 11.31
C ILE A 224 -17.83 -25.99 11.75
N LEU A 225 -18.02 -24.71 11.43
CA LEU A 225 -19.22 -23.96 11.76
C LEU A 225 -20.48 -24.60 11.15
N VAL A 226 -20.47 -24.84 9.84
CA VAL A 226 -21.60 -25.47 9.13
C VAL A 226 -21.90 -26.89 9.62
N ARG A 227 -20.90 -27.64 10.11
CA ARG A 227 -21.11 -28.98 10.70
C ARG A 227 -21.68 -28.93 12.12
N SER A 228 -21.52 -27.82 12.82
CA SER A 228 -21.93 -27.68 14.22
C SER A 228 -23.33 -27.09 14.38
N ILE A 229 -23.93 -26.61 13.28
CA ILE A 229 -25.21 -25.90 13.27
C ILE A 229 -26.27 -26.70 12.51
N ASN A 230 -27.50 -26.65 13.02
CA ASN A 230 -28.67 -27.23 12.38
C ASN A 230 -28.88 -26.64 10.98
N PRO A 231 -29.37 -27.43 10.00
CA PRO A 231 -29.49 -27.00 8.62
C PRO A 231 -30.31 -25.72 8.41
N GLU A 232 -31.29 -25.45 9.26
CA GLU A 232 -32.20 -24.30 9.21
C GLU A 232 -31.50 -22.98 9.57
N ASP A 233 -30.49 -23.02 10.45
CA ASP A 233 -29.85 -21.83 11.02
C ASP A 233 -28.51 -21.47 10.37
N LYS A 234 -28.05 -22.26 9.39
CA LYS A 234 -26.69 -22.13 8.80
C LYS A 234 -26.40 -20.76 8.21
N SER A 235 -27.32 -20.24 7.41
CA SER A 235 -27.15 -18.94 6.73
C SER A 235 -27.14 -17.78 7.72
N ILE A 236 -28.02 -17.82 8.73
CA ILE A 236 -28.10 -16.81 9.78
C ILE A 236 -26.82 -16.83 10.62
N ALA A 237 -26.37 -18.01 11.03
CA ALA A 237 -25.15 -18.15 11.81
C ALA A 237 -23.92 -17.66 11.05
N LEU A 238 -23.74 -18.06 9.79
CA LEU A 238 -22.63 -17.58 8.95
C LEU A 238 -22.64 -16.04 8.85
N GLY A 239 -23.80 -15.44 8.56
CA GLY A 239 -23.93 -13.99 8.48
C GLY A 239 -23.65 -13.28 9.82
N LEU A 240 -24.10 -13.84 10.94
CA LEU A 240 -23.84 -13.29 12.27
C LEU A 240 -22.37 -13.37 12.65
N PHE A 241 -21.70 -14.50 12.40
CA PHE A 241 -20.27 -14.65 12.67
C PHE A 241 -19.44 -13.66 11.86
N GLU A 242 -19.74 -13.50 10.57
CA GLU A 242 -19.07 -12.49 9.73
C GLU A 242 -19.35 -11.06 10.22
N ALA A 243 -20.59 -10.75 10.59
CA ALA A 243 -20.93 -9.43 11.14
C ALA A 243 -20.14 -9.12 12.42
N LEU A 244 -19.95 -10.10 13.30
CA LEU A 244 -19.13 -9.93 14.51
C LEU A 244 -17.66 -9.73 14.17
N ILE A 245 -17.11 -10.48 13.20
CA ILE A 245 -15.73 -10.28 12.72
C ILE A 245 -15.56 -8.86 12.16
N CYS A 246 -16.56 -8.36 11.41
CA CYS A 246 -16.53 -6.99 10.91
C CYS A 246 -16.50 -5.94 12.02
N ILE A 247 -17.38 -6.08 13.02
CA ILE A 247 -17.53 -5.10 14.10
C ILE A 247 -16.31 -5.06 15.01
N PHE A 248 -15.77 -6.23 15.38
CA PHE A 248 -14.70 -6.33 16.39
C PHE A 248 -13.30 -6.49 15.79
N GLY A 249 -13.19 -6.97 14.55
CA GLY A 249 -11.93 -7.14 13.83
C GLY A 249 -11.68 -5.98 12.89
N PHE A 250 -12.47 -5.86 11.81
CA PHE A 250 -12.15 -4.94 10.71
C PHE A 250 -12.24 -3.47 11.10
N ILE A 251 -13.33 -3.05 11.74
CA ILE A 251 -13.52 -1.62 12.06
C ILE A 251 -12.39 -1.10 12.98
N PRO A 252 -12.05 -1.77 14.10
CA PRO A 252 -10.94 -1.34 14.94
C PRO A 252 -9.58 -1.47 14.24
N TYR A 253 -9.37 -2.54 13.47
CA TYR A 253 -8.12 -2.74 12.73
C TYR A 253 -7.83 -1.59 11.78
N LEU A 254 -8.82 -1.18 10.98
CA LEU A 254 -8.67 -0.12 9.97
C LEU A 254 -8.39 1.23 10.62
N SER A 255 -9.07 1.53 11.73
CA SER A 255 -8.83 2.75 12.48
C SER A 255 -7.45 2.76 13.15
N ALA A 256 -7.05 1.66 13.78
CA ALA A 256 -5.76 1.56 14.45
C ALA A 256 -4.59 1.58 13.45
N PHE A 257 -4.73 0.88 12.33
CA PHE A 257 -3.75 0.88 11.26
C PHE A 257 -3.63 2.27 10.63
N GLY A 258 -4.75 2.95 10.33
CA GLY A 258 -4.73 4.32 9.84
C GLY A 258 -3.99 5.27 10.79
N ALA A 259 -4.31 5.23 12.09
CA ALA A 259 -3.62 6.02 13.09
C ALA A 259 -2.12 5.69 13.20
N LEU A 260 -1.74 4.42 13.05
CA LEU A 260 -0.35 4.00 13.05
C LEU A 260 0.41 4.54 11.84
N VAL A 261 -0.19 4.47 10.64
CA VAL A 261 0.39 5.05 9.42
C VAL A 261 0.53 6.56 9.57
N ASP A 262 -0.51 7.25 10.04
CA ASP A 262 -0.49 8.70 10.27
C ASP A 262 0.61 9.09 11.26
N SER A 263 0.82 8.30 12.32
CA SER A 263 1.88 8.53 13.30
C SER A 263 3.29 8.28 12.76
N SER A 264 3.41 7.42 11.75
CA SER A 264 4.68 7.16 11.05
C SER A 264 4.97 8.19 9.96
N CYS A 265 3.96 8.98 9.57
CA CYS A 265 4.09 10.01 8.56
C CYS A 265 4.82 11.23 9.14
N LEU A 266 6.08 11.39 8.73
CA LEU A 266 6.91 12.52 9.15
C LEU A 266 6.62 13.79 8.34
N ILE A 267 6.11 13.65 7.10
CA ILE A 267 5.92 14.76 6.15
C ILE A 267 4.61 14.56 5.40
N TRP A 268 3.74 15.56 5.47
CA TRP A 268 2.47 15.59 4.75
C TRP A 268 2.57 16.49 3.52
N GLU A 269 2.13 15.98 2.37
CA GLU A 269 1.88 16.84 1.22
C GLU A 269 0.69 17.75 1.55
N LYS A 270 0.90 19.07 1.49
CA LYS A 270 -0.16 20.06 1.72
C LYS A 270 -0.92 20.29 0.42
N VAL A 271 -1.77 19.34 0.02
CA VAL A 271 -2.75 19.59 -1.04
C VAL A 271 -3.83 20.50 -0.46
N ALA A 272 -4.17 21.58 -1.17
CA ALA A 272 -5.24 22.48 -0.74
C ALA A 272 -6.52 21.65 -0.54
N GLU A 273 -6.98 21.58 0.71
CA GLU A 273 -8.17 20.87 1.21
C GLU A 273 -8.10 19.34 1.45
N ARG A 274 -6.95 18.66 1.29
CA ARG A 274 -6.84 17.24 1.68
C ARG A 274 -5.42 16.82 2.05
N GLN A 275 -5.24 16.16 3.19
CA GLN A 275 -3.97 15.52 3.56
C GLN A 275 -3.93 14.14 2.88
N GLU A 276 -3.03 13.94 1.92
CA GLU A 276 -2.83 12.66 1.22
C GLU A 276 -1.52 12.01 1.68
N ILE A 277 -1.55 10.67 1.86
CA ILE A 277 -0.39 9.86 2.25
C ILE A 277 0.31 9.38 0.98
N ALA A 278 1.50 9.90 0.71
CA ALA A 278 2.35 9.39 -0.34
C ALA A 278 2.98 8.05 0.10
N GLY A 279 2.43 6.94 -0.41
CA GLY A 279 3.16 5.68 -0.53
C GLY A 279 2.94 4.65 0.57
N PHE A 280 1.88 3.84 0.44
CA PHE A 280 1.89 2.45 0.95
C PHE A 280 0.76 1.60 0.32
N MET A 281 0.83 1.35 -0.99
CA MET A 281 -0.28 0.77 -1.76
C MET A 281 -0.37 -0.77 -1.78
N ILE A 282 0.49 -1.52 -1.07
CA ILE A 282 0.60 -2.97 -1.31
C ILE A 282 0.00 -3.86 -0.19
N LEU A 283 -0.03 -3.40 1.06
CA LEU A 283 -0.44 -4.28 2.19
C LEU A 283 -1.91 -4.22 2.56
N THR A 284 -2.55 -3.07 2.37
CA THR A 284 -3.93 -2.82 2.82
C THR A 284 -4.97 -3.36 1.85
N SER A 285 -4.75 -3.24 0.53
CA SER A 285 -5.67 -3.83 -0.46
C SER A 285 -5.73 -5.35 -0.32
N SER A 286 -4.58 -5.98 -0.04
CA SER A 286 -4.43 -7.43 0.21
C SER A 286 -4.99 -7.92 1.55
N THR A 287 -5.50 -7.04 2.42
CA THR A 287 -6.21 -7.42 3.65
C THR A 287 -7.67 -6.97 3.64
N LEU A 288 -7.98 -5.85 2.99
CA LEU A 288 -9.35 -5.32 2.83
C LEU A 288 -10.20 -6.05 1.80
N TYR A 289 -9.59 -6.58 0.73
CA TYR A 289 -10.30 -7.41 -0.26
C TYR A 289 -10.26 -8.91 0.05
N PHE A 290 -9.54 -9.28 1.10
CA PHE A 290 -8.95 -10.61 1.23
C PHE A 290 -9.09 -11.19 2.64
N MET A 291 -9.86 -10.55 3.54
CA MET A 291 -10.37 -11.16 4.77
C MET A 291 -11.87 -11.42 4.68
#